data_AF-A0A6I2VFU7-F1
#
_entry.id   AF-A0A6I2VFU7-F1
#
_cell.length_a   1.000
_cell.length_b   1.000
_cell.length_c   1.000
_cell.angle_alpha   90.00
_cell.angle_beta   90.00
_cell.angle_gamma   90.00
#
_symmetry.space_group_name_H-M   'P 1'
#
loop_
_entity.id
_entity.type
_entity.pdbx_description
1 polymer ?
#
loop_
_entity_poly.entity_id
_entity_poly.type
_entity_poly.pdbx_seq_one_letter_code
_entity_poly.pdbx_strand_id
1 'polypeptide(L)'
;MSTTSGAAARDGVCFPQGGDGRRSTGATGRAVFADSARAVDPELAARIEHTRDWRSGYLRPIRDIIAAATASPEAALTISRDGLESAHRRFRFIRSGNEQSLGSAMDNATEPGFGSVTVEGRVAAERDLSVPYEGKRLFGDDLRSQVDRWVRDGITEPSFAEAIHTLMDNPDWLDLRGVDIALLGAGAEMAPTRSLLRWGARVHAVDLPRPAAWQRLIEITRNTAGSLRVPIRLGTQGDAHVTSDGLVHHDDDTAIAEVAGADLLVHAPEIRTWLDEVPGPLVMGTYVYADGAAHVLLSVAADAIAADLLTRRDNVMLAYLATPTDVFMVPMSAVEESRRR
;
A
#
# COMPACT_ATOMS: atom_id res chain seq x y z
N MET A 1 -19.09 29.72 -30.42
CA MET A 1 -19.38 29.18 -29.08
C MET A 1 -19.31 27.67 -29.17
N SER A 2 -18.11 27.11 -28.99
CA SER A 2 -17.92 25.65 -28.90
C SER A 2 -17.86 25.28 -27.43
N THR A 3 -18.86 24.55 -26.99
CA THR A 3 -18.94 23.93 -25.67
C THR A 3 -17.95 22.78 -25.63
N THR A 4 -16.80 23.01 -24.99
CA THR A 4 -15.90 21.93 -24.56
C THR A 4 -16.63 21.13 -23.49
N SER A 5 -17.25 20.03 -23.91
CA SER A 5 -17.70 18.96 -23.01
C SER A 5 -16.48 18.42 -22.27
N GLY A 6 -16.24 18.95 -21.06
CA GLY A 6 -15.31 18.36 -20.12
C GLY A 6 -15.86 16.99 -19.74
N ALA A 7 -15.12 15.93 -20.00
CA ALA A 7 -15.45 14.62 -19.47
C ALA A 7 -15.70 14.76 -17.96
N ALA A 8 -16.89 14.38 -17.49
CA ALA A 8 -17.23 14.43 -16.08
C ALA A 8 -16.09 13.73 -15.31
N ALA A 9 -15.50 14.46 -14.37
CA ALA A 9 -14.39 13.94 -13.60
C ALA A 9 -14.89 12.72 -12.81
N ARG A 10 -14.16 11.61 -12.89
CA ARG A 10 -14.50 10.39 -12.15
C ARG A 10 -14.40 10.68 -10.65
N ASP A 11 -15.34 10.14 -9.89
CA ASP A 11 -15.29 10.20 -8.43
C ASP A 11 -13.98 9.58 -7.90
N GLY A 12 -13.50 10.10 -6.79
CA GLY A 12 -12.30 9.63 -6.09
C GLY A 12 -11.15 10.63 -6.07
N VAL A 13 -9.99 10.13 -5.64
CA VAL A 13 -8.73 10.90 -5.58
C VAL A 13 -8.30 11.33 -6.97
N CYS A 14 -7.92 12.60 -7.12
CA CYS A 14 -7.44 13.15 -8.39
C CYS A 14 -6.34 14.20 -8.20
N PHE A 15 -5.55 14.40 -9.26
CA PHE A 15 -4.56 15.47 -9.35
C PHE A 15 -5.24 16.86 -9.32
N PRO A 16 -4.57 17.91 -8.84
CA PRO A 16 -5.11 19.28 -8.91
C PRO A 16 -5.34 19.72 -10.36
N GLN A 17 -6.36 20.56 -10.56
CA GLN A 17 -6.60 21.25 -11.82
C GLN A 17 -5.67 22.47 -11.93
N GLY A 18 -4.97 22.60 -13.05
CA GLY A 18 -4.17 23.78 -13.38
C GLY A 18 -5.04 24.94 -13.89
N GLY A 19 -4.43 26.11 -14.06
CA GLY A 19 -5.12 27.30 -14.61
C GLY A 19 -5.61 27.14 -16.06
N ASP A 20 -5.11 26.12 -16.77
CA ASP A 20 -5.56 25.71 -18.12
C ASP A 20 -6.74 24.72 -18.08
N GLY A 21 -7.26 24.41 -16.89
CA GLY A 21 -8.32 23.45 -16.68
C GLY A 21 -7.89 21.98 -16.78
N ARG A 22 -6.60 21.68 -16.98
CA ARG A 22 -6.08 20.32 -17.10
C ARG A 22 -5.50 19.81 -15.79
N ARG A 23 -5.54 18.50 -15.57
CA ARG A 23 -4.90 17.83 -14.42
C ARG A 23 -3.55 17.26 -14.83
N SER A 24 -2.48 18.04 -14.67
CA SER A 24 -1.14 17.67 -15.13
C SER A 24 -0.35 16.89 -14.08
N THR A 25 -0.02 15.64 -14.40
CA THR A 25 0.82 14.77 -13.55
C THR A 25 2.24 15.32 -13.41
N GLY A 26 2.84 15.75 -14.52
CA GLY A 26 4.19 16.30 -14.54
C GLY A 26 4.34 17.62 -13.78
N ALA A 27 3.35 18.52 -13.91
CA ALA A 27 3.35 19.76 -13.14
C ALA A 27 3.17 19.50 -11.64
N THR A 28 2.31 18.55 -11.27
CA THR A 28 2.10 18.15 -9.88
C THR A 28 3.37 17.55 -9.29
N GLY A 29 3.99 16.58 -9.97
CA GLY A 29 5.23 15.95 -9.51
C GLY A 29 6.36 16.96 -9.33
N ARG A 30 6.59 17.85 -10.32
CA ARG A 30 7.60 18.91 -10.22
C ARG A 30 7.36 19.81 -9.00
N ALA A 31 6.13 20.19 -8.74
CA ALA A 31 5.80 21.05 -7.61
C ALA A 31 5.99 20.34 -6.25
N VAL A 32 5.66 19.05 -6.16
CA VAL A 32 5.88 18.26 -4.94
C VAL A 32 7.37 18.11 -4.63
N PHE A 33 8.18 17.75 -5.62
CA PHE A 33 9.63 17.62 -5.42
C PHE A 33 10.35 18.96 -5.19
N ALA A 34 9.86 20.06 -5.77
CA ALA A 34 10.38 21.38 -5.43
C ALA A 34 10.08 21.74 -3.97
N ASP A 35 8.84 21.48 -3.53
CA ASP A 35 8.41 21.74 -2.17
C ASP A 35 9.20 20.90 -1.16
N SER A 36 9.45 19.61 -1.45
CA SER A 36 10.23 18.74 -0.56
C SER A 36 11.66 19.25 -0.32
N ALA A 37 12.31 19.83 -1.32
CA ALA A 37 13.68 20.29 -1.20
C ALA A 37 13.81 21.67 -0.55
N ARG A 38 12.76 22.50 -0.58
CA ARG A 38 12.88 23.96 -0.39
C ARG A 38 13.44 24.37 0.96
N ALA A 39 13.09 23.69 2.04
CA ALA A 39 13.59 24.01 3.38
C ALA A 39 15.07 23.64 3.58
N VAL A 40 15.57 22.65 2.85
CA VAL A 40 16.94 22.12 2.98
C VAL A 40 17.88 22.72 1.94
N ASP A 41 17.45 22.81 0.68
CA ASP A 41 18.20 23.36 -0.45
C ASP A 41 17.26 24.20 -1.35
N PRO A 42 17.12 25.52 -1.05
CA PRO A 42 16.30 26.42 -1.85
C PRO A 42 16.75 26.56 -3.31
N GLU A 43 18.06 26.42 -3.59
CA GLU A 43 18.57 26.51 -4.95
C GLU A 43 18.17 25.27 -5.77
N LEU A 44 18.21 24.08 -5.16
CA LEU A 44 17.70 22.85 -5.77
C LEU A 44 16.21 22.94 -6.06
N ALA A 45 15.41 23.44 -5.10
CA ALA A 45 13.99 23.68 -5.30
C ALA A 45 13.74 24.60 -6.51
N ALA A 46 14.46 25.72 -6.61
CA ALA A 46 14.36 26.62 -7.75
C ALA A 46 14.74 25.92 -9.07
N ARG A 47 15.80 25.09 -9.10
CA ARG A 47 16.16 24.32 -10.31
C ARG A 47 15.06 23.34 -10.73
N ILE A 48 14.43 22.66 -9.76
CA ILE A 48 13.30 21.76 -10.02
C ILE A 48 12.16 22.53 -10.68
N GLU A 49 11.76 23.67 -10.13
CA GLU A 49 10.68 24.51 -10.66
C GLU A 49 10.93 24.95 -12.11
N HIS A 50 12.18 25.29 -12.44
CA HIS A 50 12.58 25.73 -13.78
C HIS A 50 12.83 24.58 -14.76
N THR A 51 12.65 23.32 -14.35
CA THR A 51 12.76 22.16 -15.25
C THR A 51 11.58 22.15 -16.22
N ARG A 52 11.82 22.57 -17.46
CA ARG A 52 10.78 22.74 -18.51
C ARG A 52 10.05 21.44 -18.84
N ASP A 53 10.79 20.39 -19.17
CA ASP A 53 10.25 19.05 -19.39
C ASP A 53 10.56 18.15 -18.19
N TRP A 54 9.62 18.14 -17.24
CA TRP A 54 9.75 17.27 -16.06
C TRP A 54 9.73 15.78 -16.42
N ARG A 55 9.03 15.38 -17.50
CA ARG A 55 8.83 13.97 -17.85
C ARG A 55 10.14 13.27 -18.17
N SER A 56 11.07 13.96 -18.81
CA SER A 56 12.41 13.44 -19.12
C SER A 56 13.51 13.99 -18.20
N GLY A 57 13.28 15.15 -17.58
CA GLY A 57 14.30 15.87 -16.81
C GLY A 57 14.39 15.53 -15.32
N TYR A 58 13.53 14.65 -14.77
CA TYR A 58 13.40 14.44 -13.32
C TYR A 58 14.57 13.69 -12.67
N LEU A 59 15.32 12.87 -13.42
CA LEU A 59 16.31 11.93 -12.85
C LEU A 59 17.41 12.65 -12.05
N ARG A 60 18.00 13.70 -12.62
CA ARG A 60 19.06 14.46 -11.95
C ARG A 60 18.54 15.20 -10.71
N PRO A 61 17.40 15.91 -10.77
CA PRO A 61 16.80 16.49 -9.57
C PRO A 61 16.50 15.47 -8.46
N ILE A 62 15.93 14.29 -8.77
CA ILE A 62 15.67 13.27 -7.74
C ILE A 62 16.98 12.83 -7.07
N ARG A 63 18.04 12.57 -7.85
CA ARG A 63 19.36 12.25 -7.29
C ARG A 63 19.87 13.37 -6.38
N ASP A 64 19.74 14.62 -6.81
CA ASP A 64 20.23 15.78 -6.04
C ASP A 64 19.41 15.98 -4.75
N ILE A 65 18.10 15.64 -4.74
CA ILE A 65 17.27 15.61 -3.52
C ILE A 65 17.80 14.56 -2.53
N ILE A 66 18.10 13.35 -3.02
CA ILE A 66 18.67 12.30 -2.15
C ILE A 66 20.03 12.74 -1.59
N ALA A 67 20.89 13.35 -2.42
CA ALA A 67 22.17 13.87 -1.94
C ALA A 67 22.01 14.99 -0.90
N ALA A 68 20.98 15.84 -1.02
CA ALA A 68 20.66 16.84 0.01
C ALA A 68 20.13 16.17 1.30
N ALA A 69 19.32 15.11 1.18
CA ALA A 69 18.80 14.36 2.31
C ALA A 69 19.89 13.68 3.14
N THR A 70 21.03 13.30 2.54
CA THR A 70 22.15 12.68 3.29
C THR A 70 22.99 13.67 4.09
N ALA A 71 22.72 14.98 4.01
CA ALA A 71 23.48 15.99 4.75
C ALA A 71 23.31 15.86 6.28
N SER A 72 22.11 15.50 6.75
CA SER A 72 21.84 15.19 8.16
C SER A 72 20.55 14.36 8.33
N PRO A 73 20.34 13.69 9.48
CA PRO A 73 19.07 13.04 9.78
C PRO A 73 17.85 13.98 9.69
N GLU A 74 18.01 15.23 10.13
CA GLU A 74 16.97 16.26 10.07
C GLU A 74 16.66 16.63 8.63
N ALA A 75 17.67 16.75 7.76
CA ALA A 75 17.47 17.05 6.34
C ALA A 75 16.65 15.94 5.66
N ALA A 76 16.97 14.67 5.93
CA ALA A 76 16.20 13.53 5.43
C ALA A 76 14.73 13.59 5.87
N LEU A 77 14.48 13.81 7.17
CA LEU A 77 13.12 13.89 7.71
C LEU A 77 12.35 15.09 7.17
N THR A 78 12.98 16.27 7.05
CA THR A 78 12.34 17.47 6.51
C THR A 78 11.96 17.28 5.04
N ILE A 79 12.85 16.74 4.20
CA ILE A 79 12.54 16.49 2.78
C ILE A 79 11.35 15.54 2.64
N SER A 80 11.34 14.44 3.39
CA SER A 80 10.22 13.49 3.36
C SER A 80 8.91 14.12 3.83
N ARG A 81 8.93 14.85 4.95
CA ARG A 81 7.74 15.51 5.52
C ARG A 81 7.18 16.58 4.59
N ASP A 82 8.01 17.49 4.10
CA ASP A 82 7.58 18.60 3.24
C ASP A 82 7.06 18.09 1.89
N GLY A 83 7.65 17.00 1.37
CA GLY A 83 7.17 16.32 0.17
C GLY A 83 5.78 15.71 0.35
N LEU A 84 5.57 14.97 1.45
CA LEU A 84 4.26 14.41 1.79
C LEU A 84 3.24 15.54 2.02
N GLU A 85 3.55 16.55 2.82
CA GLU A 85 2.65 17.68 3.08
C GLU A 85 2.24 18.38 1.78
N SER A 86 3.20 18.58 0.87
CA SER A 86 2.93 19.13 -0.47
C SER A 86 1.97 18.26 -1.27
N ALA A 87 2.13 16.94 -1.26
CA ALA A 87 1.21 16.01 -1.91
C ALA A 87 -0.20 16.12 -1.28
N HIS A 88 -0.33 15.98 0.04
CA HIS A 88 -1.61 16.05 0.75
C HIS A 88 -2.37 17.36 0.49
N ARG A 89 -1.65 18.49 0.47
CA ARG A 89 -2.24 19.82 0.19
C ARG A 89 -2.75 19.96 -1.25
N ARG A 90 -2.13 19.27 -2.21
CA ARG A 90 -2.39 19.44 -3.65
C ARG A 90 -3.46 18.51 -4.19
N PHE A 91 -3.49 17.26 -3.73
CA PHE A 91 -4.43 16.28 -4.25
C PHE A 91 -5.87 16.58 -3.81
N ARG A 92 -6.80 16.28 -4.70
CA ARG A 92 -8.21 16.62 -4.58
C ARG A 92 -9.05 15.36 -4.55
N PHE A 93 -10.28 15.48 -4.09
CA PHE A 93 -11.24 14.39 -4.05
C PHE A 93 -12.56 14.85 -4.66
N ILE A 94 -13.10 14.02 -5.56
CA ILE A 94 -14.36 14.29 -6.26
C ILE A 94 -15.43 13.31 -5.79
N ARG A 95 -16.58 13.83 -5.37
CA ARG A 95 -17.74 13.03 -4.99
C ARG A 95 -18.99 13.63 -5.62
N SER A 96 -19.67 12.86 -6.46
CA SER A 96 -20.92 13.30 -7.11
C SER A 96 -20.78 14.66 -7.82
N GLY A 97 -19.63 14.88 -8.46
CA GLY A 97 -19.32 16.13 -9.17
C GLY A 97 -18.81 17.28 -8.29
N ASN A 98 -18.83 17.16 -6.96
CA ASN A 98 -18.26 18.16 -6.06
C ASN A 98 -16.78 17.86 -5.78
N GLU A 99 -15.93 18.86 -5.99
CA GLU A 99 -14.49 18.74 -5.71
C GLU A 99 -14.13 19.45 -4.39
N GLN A 100 -13.45 18.72 -3.51
CA GLN A 100 -12.84 19.24 -2.28
C GLN A 100 -11.37 18.83 -2.18
N SER A 101 -10.64 19.31 -1.17
CA SER A 101 -9.30 18.79 -0.89
C SER A 101 -9.41 17.34 -0.41
N LEU A 102 -8.36 16.55 -0.64
CA LEU A 102 -8.33 15.17 -0.11
C LEU A 102 -8.44 15.17 1.43
N GLY A 103 -7.71 16.05 2.11
CA GLY A 103 -7.79 16.20 3.57
C GLY A 103 -9.20 16.46 4.07
N SER A 104 -9.93 17.42 3.48
CA SER A 104 -11.32 17.68 3.88
C SER A 104 -12.25 16.51 3.61
N ALA A 105 -12.02 15.72 2.54
CA ALA A 105 -12.80 14.50 2.32
C ALA A 105 -12.55 13.44 3.40
N MET A 106 -11.30 13.30 3.87
CA MET A 106 -10.94 12.39 4.96
C MET A 106 -11.55 12.83 6.29
N ASP A 107 -11.47 14.13 6.61
CA ASP A 107 -11.99 14.71 7.86
C ASP A 107 -13.52 14.60 7.97
N ASN A 108 -14.23 14.81 6.86
CA ASN A 108 -15.69 14.86 6.83
C ASN A 108 -16.36 13.48 6.87
N ALA A 109 -15.61 12.40 6.62
CA ALA A 109 -16.17 11.05 6.58
C ALA A 109 -16.25 10.44 7.98
N THR A 110 -17.31 10.72 8.72
CA THR A 110 -17.49 10.17 10.09
C THR A 110 -18.32 8.89 10.12
N GLU A 111 -19.24 8.72 9.18
CA GLU A 111 -20.16 7.59 9.16
C GLU A 111 -19.55 6.34 8.50
N PRO A 112 -19.89 5.13 8.98
CA PRO A 112 -19.46 3.89 8.34
C PRO A 112 -19.99 3.78 6.92
N GLY A 113 -19.07 3.59 5.97
CA GLY A 113 -19.41 3.29 4.59
C GLY A 113 -19.46 1.79 4.27
N PHE A 114 -18.81 0.98 5.09
CA PHE A 114 -18.69 -0.46 4.89
C PHE A 114 -19.10 -1.17 6.17
N GLY A 115 -19.90 -2.23 6.00
CA GLY A 115 -20.04 -3.30 6.98
C GLY A 115 -18.99 -4.36 6.74
N SER A 116 -19.03 -5.44 7.53
CA SER A 116 -18.02 -6.50 7.44
C SER A 116 -18.60 -7.88 7.54
N VAL A 117 -18.07 -8.80 6.74
CA VAL A 117 -18.23 -10.23 7.01
C VAL A 117 -16.88 -10.87 7.19
N THR A 118 -16.82 -11.96 7.95
CA THR A 118 -15.59 -12.69 8.21
C THR A 118 -15.66 -14.06 7.53
N VAL A 119 -14.65 -14.34 6.71
CA VAL A 119 -14.39 -15.68 6.19
C VAL A 119 -13.28 -16.29 7.03
N GLU A 120 -13.53 -17.46 7.63
CA GLU A 120 -12.53 -18.18 8.40
C GLU A 120 -11.98 -19.38 7.63
N GLY A 121 -10.67 -19.54 7.70
CA GLY A 121 -9.99 -20.78 7.43
C GLY A 121 -10.12 -21.77 8.59
N ARG A 122 -10.07 -23.06 8.28
CA ARG A 122 -10.14 -24.15 9.29
C ARG A 122 -8.96 -25.10 9.21
N VAL A 123 -7.93 -24.74 8.43
CA VAL A 123 -6.71 -25.53 8.28
C VAL A 123 -5.78 -25.22 9.45
N ALA A 124 -4.96 -26.19 9.87
CA ALA A 124 -3.95 -25.96 10.88
C ALA A 124 -2.91 -24.93 10.40
N ALA A 125 -2.48 -24.04 11.30
CA ALA A 125 -1.46 -23.05 10.98
C ALA A 125 -0.14 -23.73 10.62
N GLU A 126 0.48 -23.27 9.54
CA GLU A 126 1.80 -23.72 9.14
C GLU A 126 2.87 -23.11 10.06
N ARG A 127 3.84 -23.93 10.46
CA ARG A 127 4.89 -23.54 11.43
C ARG A 127 6.27 -23.38 10.81
N ASP A 128 6.42 -23.86 9.58
CA ASP A 128 7.71 -23.82 8.89
C ASP A 128 7.69 -22.75 7.80
N LEU A 129 8.83 -22.08 7.63
CA LEU A 129 9.05 -21.21 6.48
C LEU A 129 9.17 -22.09 5.22
N SER A 130 8.30 -21.84 4.25
CA SER A 130 8.37 -22.50 2.95
C SER A 130 8.25 -21.49 1.81
N VAL A 131 9.11 -21.59 0.81
CA VAL A 131 9.17 -20.65 -0.32
C VAL A 131 9.00 -21.40 -1.64
N PRO A 132 8.12 -20.96 -2.54
CA PRO A 132 8.08 -21.50 -3.90
C PRO A 132 9.31 -21.00 -4.69
N TYR A 133 10.06 -21.92 -5.30
CA TYR A 133 11.23 -21.60 -6.12
C TYR A 133 11.38 -22.61 -7.25
N GLU A 134 11.42 -22.13 -8.50
CA GLU A 134 11.59 -22.94 -9.72
C GLU A 134 10.66 -24.17 -9.80
N GLY A 135 9.37 -23.98 -9.51
CA GLY A 135 8.37 -25.05 -9.54
C GLY A 135 8.43 -26.04 -8.38
N LYS A 136 9.36 -25.85 -7.42
CA LYS A 136 9.45 -26.61 -6.18
C LYS A 136 9.02 -25.76 -4.99
N ARG A 137 8.74 -26.43 -3.87
CA ARG A 137 8.52 -25.81 -2.58
C ARG A 137 9.72 -26.13 -1.69
N LEU A 138 10.54 -25.13 -1.38
CA LEU A 138 11.68 -25.27 -0.50
C LEU A 138 11.26 -25.04 0.95
N PHE A 139 11.74 -25.86 1.86
CA PHE A 139 11.53 -25.78 3.31
C PHE A 139 12.67 -26.50 4.03
N GLY A 140 12.83 -26.28 5.34
CA GLY A 140 13.88 -26.94 6.14
C GLY A 140 15.28 -26.84 5.50
N ASP A 141 16.02 -27.94 5.48
CA ASP A 141 17.41 -27.98 4.98
C ASP A 141 17.54 -27.64 3.49
N ASP A 142 16.51 -27.92 2.68
CA ASP A 142 16.50 -27.56 1.26
C ASP A 142 16.47 -26.03 1.08
N LEU A 143 15.67 -25.33 1.90
CA LEU A 143 15.64 -23.87 1.89
C LEU A 143 16.96 -23.29 2.40
N ARG A 144 17.51 -23.85 3.49
CA ARG A 144 18.80 -23.42 4.05
C ARG A 144 19.92 -23.53 3.02
N SER A 145 20.01 -24.68 2.36
CA SER A 145 21.01 -24.94 1.32
C SER A 145 20.87 -24.02 0.12
N GLN A 146 19.64 -23.64 -0.25
CA GLN A 146 19.39 -22.71 -1.34
C GLN A 146 19.78 -21.27 -0.97
N VAL A 147 19.50 -20.83 0.26
CA VAL A 147 19.89 -19.51 0.77
C VAL A 147 21.42 -19.38 0.80
N ASP A 148 22.12 -20.38 1.33
CA ASP A 148 23.59 -20.42 1.33
C ASP A 148 24.18 -20.38 -0.08
N ARG A 149 23.51 -21.02 -1.04
CA ARG A 149 23.91 -20.97 -2.45
C ARG A 149 23.74 -19.56 -3.02
N TRP A 150 22.63 -18.87 -2.75
CA TRP A 150 22.44 -17.49 -3.21
C TRP A 150 23.48 -16.52 -2.65
N VAL A 151 23.94 -16.72 -1.41
CA VAL A 151 25.05 -15.92 -0.87
C VAL A 151 26.35 -16.23 -1.60
N ARG A 152 26.69 -17.52 -1.75
CA ARG A 152 27.93 -17.95 -2.43
C ARG A 152 28.00 -17.48 -3.88
N ASP A 153 26.87 -17.51 -4.57
CA ASP A 153 26.74 -17.13 -5.98
C ASP A 153 26.59 -15.60 -6.14
N GLY A 154 26.57 -14.85 -5.04
CA GLY A 154 26.49 -13.39 -5.06
C GLY A 154 25.13 -12.83 -5.50
N ILE A 155 24.06 -13.59 -5.29
CA ILE A 155 22.67 -13.14 -5.54
C ILE A 155 22.13 -12.34 -4.36
N THR A 156 22.51 -12.69 -3.13
CA THR A 156 22.10 -11.99 -1.90
C THR A 156 23.29 -11.69 -0.99
N GLU A 157 23.12 -10.75 -0.06
CA GLU A 157 24.12 -10.43 0.97
C GLU A 157 24.09 -11.45 2.11
N PRO A 158 25.20 -11.65 2.86
CA PRO A 158 25.22 -12.55 4.01
C PRO A 158 24.16 -12.24 5.09
N SER A 159 23.83 -10.96 5.28
CA SER A 159 22.79 -10.48 6.20
C SER A 159 21.39 -11.03 5.85
N PHE A 160 21.09 -11.24 4.56
CA PHE A 160 19.86 -11.89 4.13
C PHE A 160 19.79 -13.33 4.61
N ALA A 161 20.88 -14.10 4.46
CA ALA A 161 20.92 -15.48 4.92
C ALA A 161 20.80 -15.58 6.44
N GLU A 162 21.49 -14.70 7.17
CA GLU A 162 21.36 -14.61 8.64
C GLU A 162 19.92 -14.36 9.07
N ALA A 163 19.22 -13.43 8.42
CA ALA A 163 17.81 -13.13 8.71
C ALA A 163 16.89 -14.33 8.43
N ILE A 164 17.06 -15.00 7.28
CA ILE A 164 16.25 -16.18 6.94
C ILE A 164 16.54 -17.36 7.87
N HIS A 165 17.80 -17.62 8.19
CA HIS A 165 18.17 -18.67 9.14
C HIS A 165 17.63 -18.39 10.55
N THR A 166 17.71 -17.14 11.01
CA THR A 166 17.16 -16.73 12.29
C THR A 166 15.65 -17.01 12.34
N LEU A 167 14.92 -16.69 11.27
CA LEU A 167 13.49 -17.00 11.18
C LEU A 167 13.23 -18.53 11.20
N MET A 168 14.02 -19.31 10.47
CA MET A 168 13.91 -20.77 10.43
C MET A 168 14.23 -21.43 11.79
N ASP A 169 15.14 -20.84 12.56
CA ASP A 169 15.52 -21.33 13.90
C ASP A 169 14.51 -20.89 14.98
N ASN A 170 13.57 -19.99 14.64
CA ASN A 170 12.52 -19.48 15.52
C ASN A 170 11.12 -19.65 14.88
N PRO A 171 10.63 -20.88 14.65
CA PRO A 171 9.39 -21.13 13.92
C PRO A 171 8.15 -20.51 14.58
N ASP A 172 8.16 -20.32 15.91
CA ASP A 172 7.07 -19.67 16.63
C ASP A 172 6.86 -18.20 16.22
N TRP A 173 7.85 -17.54 15.58
CA TRP A 173 7.68 -16.19 15.03
C TRP A 173 6.76 -16.14 13.81
N LEU A 174 6.48 -17.30 13.20
CA LEU A 174 5.48 -17.43 12.12
C LEU A 174 4.06 -17.58 12.66
N ASP A 175 3.85 -17.68 13.97
CA ASP A 175 2.50 -17.69 14.52
C ASP A 175 1.91 -16.28 14.56
N LEU A 176 1.05 -15.96 13.59
CA LEU A 176 0.40 -14.66 13.48
C LEU A 176 -1.01 -14.66 14.09
N ARG A 177 -1.38 -15.67 14.87
CA ARG A 177 -2.69 -15.69 15.55
C ARG A 177 -2.82 -14.48 16.47
N GLY A 178 -3.94 -13.77 16.32
CA GLY A 178 -4.22 -12.56 17.06
C GLY A 178 -3.65 -11.27 16.42
N VAL A 179 -2.83 -11.37 15.38
CA VAL A 179 -2.28 -10.22 14.65
C VAL A 179 -3.26 -9.73 13.59
N ASP A 180 -3.63 -8.46 13.65
CA ASP A 180 -4.46 -7.77 12.64
C ASP A 180 -3.58 -7.11 11.58
N ILE A 181 -3.83 -7.44 10.32
CA ILE A 181 -3.08 -6.91 9.19
C ILE A 181 -4.05 -6.43 8.10
N ALA A 182 -4.10 -5.12 7.86
CA ALA A 182 -4.80 -4.53 6.73
C ALA A 182 -3.94 -4.59 5.47
N LEU A 183 -4.51 -5.10 4.38
CA LEU A 183 -3.83 -5.18 3.09
C LEU A 183 -4.57 -4.31 2.07
N LEU A 184 -3.99 -3.15 1.74
CA LEU A 184 -4.45 -2.34 0.62
C LEU A 184 -3.95 -2.99 -0.67
N GLY A 185 -4.85 -3.60 -1.43
CA GLY A 185 -4.52 -4.45 -2.58
C GLY A 185 -4.32 -5.92 -2.18
N ALA A 186 -5.24 -6.49 -1.40
CA ALA A 186 -5.09 -7.86 -0.86
C ALA A 186 -4.97 -8.96 -1.93
N GLY A 187 -5.55 -8.79 -3.11
CA GLY A 187 -5.43 -9.69 -4.25
C GLY A 187 -4.32 -9.34 -5.23
N ALA A 188 -3.50 -8.32 -4.93
CA ALA A 188 -2.36 -7.95 -5.77
C ALA A 188 -1.29 -9.05 -5.75
N GLU A 189 -0.52 -9.15 -6.83
CA GLU A 189 0.50 -10.18 -7.02
C GLU A 189 1.55 -10.19 -5.90
N MET A 190 1.96 -9.01 -5.43
CA MET A 190 2.95 -8.86 -4.37
C MET A 190 2.35 -8.86 -2.96
N ALA A 191 1.02 -9.01 -2.82
CA ALA A 191 0.38 -9.03 -1.51
C ALA A 191 0.70 -10.35 -0.79
N PRO A 192 1.20 -10.32 0.46
CA PRO A 192 1.58 -11.53 1.20
C PRO A 192 0.36 -12.28 1.77
N THR A 193 -0.85 -12.02 1.27
CA THR A 193 -2.14 -12.50 1.79
C THR A 193 -2.13 -13.99 2.09
N ARG A 194 -1.67 -14.82 1.13
CA ARG A 194 -1.61 -16.27 1.33
C ARG A 194 -0.66 -16.67 2.44
N SER A 195 0.51 -16.03 2.56
CA SER A 195 1.48 -16.34 3.62
C SER A 195 0.93 -15.94 4.99
N LEU A 196 0.38 -14.74 5.11
CA LEU A 196 -0.22 -14.25 6.36
C LEU A 196 -1.36 -15.14 6.84
N LEU A 197 -2.26 -15.56 5.94
CA LEU A 197 -3.37 -16.44 6.28
C LEU A 197 -2.89 -17.87 6.64
N ARG A 198 -1.86 -18.41 5.99
CA ARG A 198 -1.27 -19.72 6.36
C ARG A 198 -0.73 -19.73 7.79
N TRP A 199 -0.24 -18.58 8.23
CA TRP A 199 0.33 -18.32 9.55
C TRP A 199 -0.71 -17.91 10.60
N GLY A 200 -1.99 -17.83 10.24
CA GLY A 200 -3.08 -17.58 11.20
C GLY A 200 -3.43 -16.12 11.45
N ALA A 201 -2.93 -15.18 10.63
CA ALA A 201 -3.25 -13.77 10.76
C ALA A 201 -4.75 -13.47 10.52
N ARG A 202 -5.23 -12.36 11.09
CA ARG A 202 -6.50 -11.73 10.72
C ARG A 202 -6.23 -10.67 9.66
N VAL A 203 -6.65 -10.94 8.42
CA VAL A 203 -6.42 -10.04 7.29
C VAL A 203 -7.65 -9.15 7.05
N HIS A 204 -7.47 -7.84 7.10
CA HIS A 204 -8.47 -6.85 6.71
C HIS A 204 -8.25 -6.47 5.25
N ALA A 205 -8.96 -7.12 4.34
CA ALA A 205 -8.66 -7.01 2.92
C ALA A 205 -9.36 -5.81 2.28
N VAL A 206 -8.59 -5.00 1.56
CA VAL A 206 -9.11 -3.96 0.66
C VAL A 206 -8.68 -4.32 -0.75
N ASP A 207 -9.66 -4.53 -1.63
CA ASP A 207 -9.44 -4.73 -3.06
C ASP A 207 -10.68 -4.26 -3.84
N LEU A 208 -10.52 -4.07 -5.14
CA LEU A 208 -11.56 -3.64 -6.05
C LEU A 208 -12.79 -4.57 -5.98
N PRO A 209 -14.00 -4.04 -6.20
CA PRO A 209 -15.22 -4.84 -6.24
C PRO A 209 -15.28 -5.67 -7.53
N ARG A 210 -14.49 -6.75 -7.56
CA ARG A 210 -14.34 -7.67 -8.69
C ARG A 210 -14.61 -9.09 -8.18
N PRO A 211 -15.75 -9.72 -8.52
CA PRO A 211 -16.15 -11.00 -7.94
C PRO A 211 -15.08 -12.10 -8.06
N ALA A 212 -14.42 -12.21 -9.22
CA ALA A 212 -13.36 -13.20 -9.43
C ALA A 212 -12.13 -13.02 -8.52
N ALA A 213 -11.81 -11.79 -8.11
CA ALA A 213 -10.72 -11.53 -7.17
C ALA A 213 -11.11 -11.97 -5.76
N TRP A 214 -12.34 -11.64 -5.34
CA TRP A 214 -12.87 -12.04 -4.03
C TRP A 214 -13.10 -13.53 -3.90
N GLN A 215 -13.60 -14.22 -4.94
CA GLN A 215 -13.69 -15.69 -4.97
C GLN A 215 -12.33 -16.33 -4.67
N ARG A 216 -11.25 -15.83 -5.30
CA ARG A 216 -9.89 -16.32 -5.06
C ARG A 216 -9.42 -16.05 -3.62
N LEU A 217 -9.67 -14.86 -3.08
CA LEU A 217 -9.28 -14.51 -1.71
C LEU A 217 -10.03 -15.37 -0.67
N ILE A 218 -11.32 -15.58 -0.89
CA ILE A 218 -12.15 -16.45 -0.06
C ILE A 218 -11.64 -17.90 -0.12
N GLU A 219 -11.38 -18.43 -1.32
CA GLU A 219 -10.82 -19.77 -1.50
C GLU A 219 -9.46 -19.94 -0.78
N ILE A 220 -8.55 -18.96 -0.91
CA ILE A 220 -7.28 -18.96 -0.18
C ILE A 220 -7.53 -19.02 1.33
N THR A 221 -8.46 -18.20 1.82
CA THR A 221 -8.79 -18.12 3.25
C THR A 221 -9.33 -19.45 3.77
N ARG A 222 -10.30 -20.07 3.07
CA ARG A 222 -10.87 -21.38 3.45
C ARG A 222 -9.80 -22.47 3.58
N ASN A 223 -8.76 -22.41 2.74
CA ASN A 223 -7.67 -23.37 2.69
C ASN A 223 -6.46 -23.00 3.59
N THR A 224 -6.62 -22.07 4.52
CA THR A 224 -5.56 -21.63 5.44
C THR A 224 -6.06 -21.54 6.88
N ALA A 225 -5.24 -21.03 7.80
CA ALA A 225 -5.54 -20.99 9.24
C ALA A 225 -6.09 -19.65 9.72
N GLY A 226 -5.83 -18.58 8.98
CA GLY A 226 -6.23 -17.23 9.30
C GLY A 226 -7.68 -16.94 8.93
N SER A 227 -8.05 -15.67 9.07
CA SER A 227 -9.36 -15.17 8.68
C SER A 227 -9.24 -13.91 7.84
N LEU A 228 -10.27 -13.67 7.03
CA LEU A 228 -10.37 -12.55 6.11
C LEU A 228 -11.62 -11.74 6.49
N ARG A 229 -11.41 -10.49 6.93
CA ARG A 229 -12.48 -9.50 7.08
C ARG A 229 -12.70 -8.83 5.73
N VAL A 230 -13.92 -8.98 5.21
CA VAL A 230 -14.31 -8.55 3.86
C VAL A 230 -15.21 -7.31 3.97
N PRO A 231 -14.88 -6.19 3.30
CA PRO A 231 -15.70 -5.00 3.30
C PRO A 231 -16.93 -5.19 2.40
N ILE A 232 -18.11 -4.93 2.95
CA ILE A 232 -19.39 -4.94 2.22
C ILE A 232 -19.96 -3.53 2.22
N ARG A 233 -20.21 -2.97 1.03
CA ARG A 233 -20.73 -1.60 0.93
C ARG A 233 -22.10 -1.53 1.59
N LEU A 234 -22.27 -0.58 2.52
CA LEU A 234 -23.59 -0.31 3.09
C LEU A 234 -24.42 0.46 2.06
N GLY A 235 -25.59 -0.09 1.70
CA GLY A 235 -26.54 0.57 0.82
C GLY A 235 -27.21 1.77 1.51
N THR A 236 -27.74 2.72 0.73
CA THR A 236 -28.42 3.91 1.28
C THR A 236 -29.78 3.62 1.90
N GLN A 237 -30.41 2.47 1.63
CA GLN A 237 -31.49 1.86 2.42
C GLN A 237 -31.60 0.36 2.06
N GLY A 238 -31.67 -0.52 3.06
CA GLY A 238 -32.37 -1.83 2.99
C GLY A 238 -31.76 -3.01 2.23
N ASP A 239 -30.84 -2.83 1.27
CA ASP A 239 -30.29 -3.93 0.44
C ASP A 239 -29.09 -4.68 1.08
N ALA A 240 -29.07 -4.81 2.40
CA ALA A 240 -28.14 -5.74 3.05
C ALA A 240 -28.70 -7.17 2.90
N HIS A 241 -28.50 -7.82 1.75
CA HIS A 241 -28.78 -9.25 1.60
C HIS A 241 -27.82 -10.14 2.40
N VAL A 242 -26.79 -9.53 2.99
CA VAL A 242 -25.82 -10.20 3.84
C VAL A 242 -25.81 -9.46 5.17
N THR A 243 -26.05 -10.17 6.27
CA THR A 243 -25.91 -9.61 7.63
C THR A 243 -24.52 -9.01 7.76
N SER A 244 -24.45 -7.69 7.95
CA SER A 244 -23.24 -6.87 7.90
C SER A 244 -22.27 -7.07 9.06
N ASP A 245 -22.48 -8.11 9.87
CA ASP A 245 -21.64 -8.57 10.95
C ASP A 245 -21.86 -10.08 11.11
N GLY A 246 -20.86 -10.90 10.78
CA GLY A 246 -20.99 -12.34 10.95
C GLY A 246 -19.94 -13.19 10.26
N LEU A 247 -19.91 -14.45 10.69
CA LEU A 247 -19.12 -15.50 10.06
C LEU A 247 -19.86 -16.01 8.82
N VAL A 248 -19.17 -15.99 7.67
CA VAL A 248 -19.71 -16.45 6.39
C VAL A 248 -19.79 -17.98 6.38
N HIS A 249 -20.97 -18.53 6.09
CA HIS A 249 -21.12 -19.96 5.81
C HIS A 249 -20.55 -20.30 4.42
N HIS A 250 -19.97 -21.48 4.25
CA HIS A 250 -19.29 -21.87 2.99
C HIS A 250 -20.21 -21.79 1.76
N ASP A 251 -21.50 -22.06 1.94
CA ASP A 251 -22.50 -22.01 0.86
C ASP A 251 -22.76 -20.57 0.34
N ASP A 252 -22.39 -19.55 1.14
CA ASP A 252 -22.58 -18.14 0.80
C ASP A 252 -21.36 -17.52 0.12
N ASP A 253 -20.24 -18.24 0.00
CA ASP A 253 -18.95 -17.70 -0.48
C ASP A 253 -19.08 -17.00 -1.85
N THR A 254 -19.89 -17.55 -2.76
CA THR A 254 -20.15 -16.93 -4.07
C THR A 254 -20.98 -15.65 -3.93
N ALA A 255 -22.01 -15.64 -3.08
CA ALA A 255 -22.84 -14.47 -2.85
C ALA A 255 -22.03 -13.33 -2.22
N ILE A 256 -21.15 -13.66 -1.26
CA ILE A 256 -20.23 -12.69 -0.66
C ILE A 256 -19.30 -12.09 -1.70
N ALA A 257 -18.71 -12.91 -2.57
CA ALA A 257 -17.79 -12.42 -3.59
C ALA A 257 -18.45 -11.41 -4.56
N GLU A 258 -19.74 -11.54 -4.84
CA GLU A 258 -20.49 -10.61 -5.72
C GLU A 258 -20.66 -9.21 -5.11
N VAL A 259 -20.74 -9.11 -3.78
CA VAL A 259 -20.97 -7.84 -3.07
C VAL A 259 -19.73 -7.29 -2.35
N ALA A 260 -18.64 -8.05 -2.35
CA ALA A 260 -17.40 -7.70 -1.67
C ALA A 260 -16.60 -6.63 -2.42
N GLY A 261 -15.95 -5.77 -1.64
CA GLY A 261 -14.85 -4.93 -2.11
C GLY A 261 -15.03 -3.44 -1.91
N ALA A 262 -13.90 -2.76 -1.99
CA ALA A 262 -13.77 -1.33 -1.81
C ALA A 262 -12.71 -0.78 -2.76
N ASP A 263 -13.13 0.07 -3.70
CA ASP A 263 -12.20 0.81 -4.56
C ASP A 263 -11.46 1.88 -3.75
N LEU A 264 -10.14 1.72 -3.61
CA LEU A 264 -9.28 2.62 -2.83
C LEU A 264 -9.33 4.07 -3.31
N LEU A 265 -9.49 4.32 -4.62
CA LEU A 265 -9.53 5.69 -5.14
C LEU A 265 -10.86 6.37 -4.82
N VAL A 266 -11.95 5.61 -4.90
CA VAL A 266 -13.31 6.14 -4.74
C VAL A 266 -13.74 6.16 -3.27
N HIS A 267 -13.21 5.25 -2.46
CA HIS A 267 -13.67 5.00 -1.10
C HIS A 267 -12.59 5.20 -0.04
N ALA A 268 -11.52 5.95 -0.31
CA ALA A 268 -10.44 6.17 0.67
C ALA A 268 -10.96 6.63 2.06
N PRO A 269 -11.89 7.62 2.15
CA PRO A 269 -12.43 8.03 3.45
C PRO A 269 -13.20 6.92 4.16
N GLU A 270 -14.01 6.15 3.43
CA GLU A 270 -14.80 5.04 3.98
C GLU A 270 -13.96 3.80 4.33
N ILE A 271 -12.87 3.55 3.60
CA ILE A 271 -11.90 2.50 3.96
C ILE A 271 -11.20 2.89 5.25
N ARG A 272 -10.86 4.18 5.44
CA ARG A 272 -10.28 4.66 6.69
C ARG A 272 -11.24 4.44 7.85
N THR A 273 -12.52 4.82 7.75
CA THR A 273 -13.50 4.55 8.83
C THR A 273 -13.57 3.07 9.16
N TRP A 274 -13.65 2.23 8.14
CA TRP A 274 -13.72 0.78 8.29
C TRP A 274 -12.48 0.17 8.95
N LEU A 275 -11.27 0.67 8.65
CA LEU A 275 -10.04 0.20 9.30
C LEU A 275 -9.89 0.70 10.73
N ASP A 276 -10.43 1.89 11.05
CA ASP A 276 -10.40 2.44 12.40
C ASP A 276 -11.27 1.64 13.39
N GLU A 277 -12.24 0.88 12.89
CA GLU A 277 -13.07 -0.05 13.70
C GLU A 277 -12.28 -1.27 14.23
N VAL A 278 -11.10 -1.56 13.67
CA VAL A 278 -10.31 -2.72 14.10
C VAL A 278 -9.82 -2.53 15.54
N PRO A 279 -10.11 -3.44 16.48
CA PRO A 279 -9.65 -3.31 17.86
C PRO A 279 -8.16 -3.67 17.98
N GLY A 280 -7.43 -2.92 18.82
CA GLY A 280 -6.04 -3.24 19.14
C GLY A 280 -5.03 -2.85 18.05
N PRO A 281 -3.78 -3.36 18.12
CA PRO A 281 -2.72 -3.02 17.18
C PRO A 281 -3.04 -3.46 15.74
N LEU A 282 -2.74 -2.60 14.77
CA LEU A 282 -2.99 -2.86 13.35
C LEU A 282 -1.71 -2.66 12.54
N VAL A 283 -1.33 -3.65 11.73
CA VAL A 283 -0.33 -3.47 10.67
C VAL A 283 -1.05 -3.10 9.39
N MET A 284 -0.73 -1.97 8.76
CA MET A 284 -1.27 -1.59 7.45
C MET A 284 -0.19 -1.72 6.38
N GLY A 285 -0.42 -2.64 5.44
CA GLY A 285 0.46 -2.86 4.30
C GLY A 285 -0.13 -2.33 2.99
N THR A 286 0.71 -1.68 2.17
CA THR A 286 0.30 -1.17 0.85
C THR A 286 0.89 -2.01 -0.28
N TYR A 287 0.03 -2.71 -1.02
CA TYR A 287 0.38 -3.60 -2.13
C TYR A 287 -0.32 -3.23 -3.45
N VAL A 288 -1.06 -2.11 -3.44
CA VAL A 288 -1.71 -1.58 -4.63
C VAL A 288 -0.69 -1.16 -5.69
N TYR A 289 -0.95 -1.58 -6.92
CA TYR A 289 -0.16 -1.17 -8.08
C TYR A 289 -1.08 -0.87 -9.26
N ALA A 290 -0.68 0.12 -10.05
CA ALA A 290 -1.30 0.45 -11.32
C ALA A 290 -0.25 1.12 -12.21
N ASP A 291 -0.57 1.33 -13.48
CA ASP A 291 0.36 2.01 -14.38
C ASP A 291 0.24 3.54 -14.32
N GLY A 292 1.38 4.21 -14.30
CA GLY A 292 1.50 5.65 -14.49
C GLY A 292 0.71 6.47 -13.46
N ALA A 293 -0.17 7.35 -13.94
CA ALA A 293 -0.89 8.32 -13.12
C ALA A 293 -1.79 7.66 -12.07
N ALA A 294 -2.36 6.50 -12.37
CA ALA A 294 -3.22 5.77 -11.45
C ALA A 294 -2.45 5.26 -10.23
N HIS A 295 -1.17 4.89 -10.39
CA HIS A 295 -0.32 4.48 -9.27
C HIS A 295 -0.18 5.61 -8.25
N VAL A 296 0.12 6.82 -8.72
CA VAL A 296 0.28 7.99 -7.84
C VAL A 296 -1.00 8.26 -7.06
N LEU A 297 -2.16 8.15 -7.71
CA LEU A 297 -3.46 8.33 -7.04
C LEU A 297 -3.69 7.26 -5.97
N LEU A 298 -3.32 6.00 -6.24
CA LEU A 298 -3.42 4.91 -5.26
C LEU A 298 -2.46 5.13 -4.08
N SER A 299 -1.22 5.54 -4.35
CA SER A 299 -0.23 5.85 -3.30
C SER A 299 -0.70 7.00 -2.42
N VAL A 300 -1.23 8.08 -3.00
CA VAL A 300 -1.77 9.22 -2.24
C VAL A 300 -3.02 8.82 -1.46
N ALA A 301 -3.91 8.00 -2.02
CA ALA A 301 -5.07 7.49 -1.30
C ALA A 301 -4.66 6.63 -0.09
N ALA A 302 -3.71 5.70 -0.28
CA ALA A 302 -3.18 4.85 0.78
C ALA A 302 -2.47 5.68 1.87
N ASP A 303 -1.68 6.67 1.49
CA ASP A 303 -0.98 7.55 2.42
C ASP A 303 -1.93 8.47 3.20
N ALA A 304 -3.02 8.94 2.57
CA ALA A 304 -4.08 9.67 3.27
C ALA A 304 -4.76 8.82 4.35
N ILE A 305 -5.02 7.53 4.06
CA ILE A 305 -5.53 6.59 5.06
C ILE A 305 -4.49 6.37 6.17
N ALA A 306 -3.22 6.17 5.81
CA ALA A 306 -2.13 5.97 6.77
C ALA A 306 -2.00 7.16 7.73
N ALA A 307 -1.93 8.37 7.19
CA ALA A 307 -1.76 9.59 7.94
C ALA A 307 -2.93 9.82 8.90
N ASP A 308 -4.17 9.64 8.45
CA ASP A 308 -5.35 9.84 9.30
C ASP A 308 -5.52 8.73 10.35
N LEU A 309 -5.11 7.49 10.08
CA LEU A 309 -5.05 6.44 11.11
C LEU A 309 -3.98 6.73 12.16
N LEU A 310 -2.80 7.21 11.75
CA LEU A 310 -1.70 7.55 12.67
C LEU A 310 -2.00 8.78 13.55
N THR A 311 -2.90 9.68 13.15
CA THR A 311 -3.35 10.77 14.02
C THR A 311 -4.39 10.32 15.04
N ARG A 312 -5.17 9.28 14.72
CA ARG A 312 -6.24 8.74 15.58
C ARG A 312 -5.76 7.64 16.54
N ARG A 313 -4.70 6.93 16.17
CA ARG A 313 -4.25 5.70 16.83
C ARG A 313 -2.75 5.72 17.07
N ASP A 314 -2.33 5.26 18.24
CA ASP A 314 -0.93 5.10 18.63
C ASP A 314 -0.36 3.70 18.33
N ASN A 315 -1.20 2.80 17.81
CA ASN A 315 -0.89 1.38 17.65
C ASN A 315 -0.96 0.88 16.19
N VAL A 316 -0.72 1.79 15.24
CA VAL A 316 -0.65 1.48 13.81
C VAL A 316 0.81 1.34 13.37
N MET A 317 1.14 0.20 12.76
CA MET A 317 2.43 -0.04 12.13
C MET A 317 2.25 -0.04 10.61
N LEU A 318 3.16 0.58 9.88
CA LEU A 318 3.10 0.63 8.42
C LEU A 318 4.08 -0.37 7.79
N ALA A 319 3.63 -1.04 6.73
CA ALA A 319 4.46 -1.93 5.91
C ALA A 319 4.41 -1.50 4.44
N TYR A 320 5.56 -1.16 3.87
CA TYR A 320 5.69 -0.73 2.48
C TYR A 320 6.62 -1.67 1.72
N LEU A 321 6.31 -1.85 0.43
CA LEU A 321 7.26 -2.38 -0.52
C LEU A 321 8.25 -1.29 -0.91
N ALA A 322 9.52 -1.67 -1.10
CA ALA A 322 10.48 -0.79 -1.72
C ALA A 322 10.07 -0.50 -3.18
N THR A 323 10.31 0.72 -3.65
CA THR A 323 10.13 1.13 -5.04
C THR A 323 11.48 1.14 -5.77
N PRO A 324 11.54 0.88 -7.09
CA PRO A 324 12.76 1.00 -7.89
C PRO A 324 13.42 2.40 -7.85
N THR A 325 12.70 3.41 -7.37
CA THR A 325 13.22 4.77 -7.16
C THR A 325 13.79 5.00 -5.77
N ASP A 326 13.70 4.02 -4.86
CA ASP A 326 14.34 4.13 -3.55
C ASP A 326 15.85 4.12 -3.72
N VAL A 327 16.49 5.14 -3.15
CA VAL A 327 17.94 5.27 -3.15
C VAL A 327 18.42 5.14 -1.72
N PHE A 328 19.12 4.06 -1.44
CA PHE A 328 19.67 3.78 -0.12
C PHE A 328 21.12 4.25 -0.04
N MET A 329 21.49 4.83 1.10
CA MET A 329 22.90 5.00 1.43
C MET A 329 23.46 3.63 1.80
N VAL A 330 24.36 3.11 0.98
CA VAL A 330 25.02 1.82 1.19
C VAL A 330 26.47 2.02 1.61
N PRO A 331 27.04 1.15 2.46
CA PRO A 331 28.46 1.22 2.80
C PRO A 331 29.32 0.98 1.56
N MET A 332 30.53 1.55 1.53
CA MET A 332 31.45 1.39 0.39
C MET A 332 31.77 -0.08 0.09
N SER A 333 31.79 -0.95 1.11
CA SER A 333 31.96 -2.39 0.95
C SER A 333 30.89 -3.04 0.06
N ALA A 334 29.64 -2.56 0.12
CA ALA A 334 28.56 -3.05 -0.75
C ALA A 334 28.79 -2.59 -2.20
N VAL A 335 29.28 -1.36 -2.40
CA VAL A 335 29.64 -0.82 -3.72
C VAL A 335 30.81 -1.59 -4.34
N GLU A 336 31.85 -1.86 -3.55
CA GLU A 336 33.01 -2.64 -3.98
C GLU A 336 32.60 -4.06 -4.36
N GLU A 337 31.78 -4.71 -3.55
CA GLU A 337 31.27 -6.05 -3.84
C GLU A 337 30.43 -6.08 -5.13
N SER A 338 29.53 -5.10 -5.31
CA SER A 338 28.73 -4.97 -6.53
C SER A 338 29.58 -4.77 -7.79
N ARG A 339 30.79 -4.20 -7.69
CA ARG A 339 31.71 -4.02 -8.83
C ARG A 339 32.61 -5.22 -9.09
N ARG A 340 32.82 -6.08 -8.08
CA ARG A 340 33.59 -7.33 -8.22
C ARG A 340 32.81 -8.40 -9.00
N ARG A 341 31.49 -8.37 -8.89
CA ARG A 341 30.52 -9.24 -9.57
C ARG A 341 30.24 -8.72 -10.97
#